data_AF-A0A8T6M7Y6-F1
#
_entry.id   AF-A0A8T6M7Y6-F1
#
_cell.length_a   1.000
_cell.length_b   1.000
_cell.length_c   1.000
_cell.angle_alpha   90.00
_cell.angle_beta   90.00
_cell.angle_gamma   90.00
#
_symmetry.space_group_name_H-M   'P 1'
#
loop_
_entity.id
_entity.type
_entity.pdbx_description
1 polymer ?
#
loop_
_entity_poly.entity_id
_entity_poly.type
_entity_poly.pdbx_seq_one_letter_code
_entity_poly.pdbx_strand_id
1 'polypeptide(L)'
;MNTKNKNNLHFWEIALVFFILKIIEMQFKFSDGHTYMYMAKAVLEGMIPYRDFFFASPPLQIYIIAFGKILVGNEIILLNLIPIFATIGSSFFIFKFMQKKFGEIEGLVASTLYLFSFLVLLTTDYSTGIHLTTFFILGMIYFIEIDKPFIAGIFASFALLTRLYAPFPIAGALIYLFIYKKKDILKFIVGAITFFIPLSLFFEIISNGNYLNQIFFFRLNLISGIGLSKIAVSQFFIIGDLILVIGSILWIVFDKEKKKLALPLITTIFSIFLYIIYSDIYYLYFGLIIGPLAIFTTKLIFKFKSYKNFNKLLAFLIILLVIINSIIYIANYATASNIPFHKEISSFVKENSSEGDTIYGSFEITPLVSLESERALAGNIIDTNPKNIMTKEFEIGEIIEKIKGVKFIIVKATLLESGELVGFDASTPSEFIQNNCTLVKEYPVVKDLSYSNIILVFDCKK
;
A
#
# COMPACT_ATOMS: atom_id res chain seq x y z
N MET A 1 17.31 -12.36 35.15
CA MET A 1 16.50 -12.24 33.92
C MET A 1 17.15 -13.04 32.81
N ASN A 2 16.49 -14.10 32.33
CA ASN A 2 17.00 -15.01 31.30
C ASN A 2 17.37 -14.26 30.01
N THR A 3 18.52 -14.61 29.41
CA THR A 3 19.04 -14.02 28.15
C THR A 3 18.02 -14.04 27.01
N LYS A 4 17.13 -15.04 26.98
CA LYS A 4 16.01 -15.17 26.03
C LYS A 4 15.06 -13.95 25.99
N ASN A 5 15.00 -13.15 27.06
CA ASN A 5 14.11 -11.98 27.09
C ASN A 5 14.75 -10.70 26.53
N LYS A 6 16.10 -10.62 26.47
CA LYS A 6 16.80 -9.39 26.04
C LYS A 6 16.63 -9.11 24.54
N ASN A 7 16.65 -10.14 23.70
CA ASN A 7 16.54 -9.94 22.25
C ASN A 7 15.12 -9.60 21.79
N ASN A 8 14.08 -10.03 22.53
CA ASN A 8 12.73 -9.53 22.26
C ASN A 8 12.62 -8.03 22.57
N LEU A 9 13.30 -7.55 23.62
CA LEU A 9 13.36 -6.12 23.94
C LEU A 9 14.05 -5.33 22.81
N HIS A 10 15.20 -5.80 22.33
CA HIS A 10 15.91 -5.14 21.23
C HIS A 10 15.10 -5.06 19.93
N PHE A 11 14.29 -6.08 19.61
CA PHE A 11 13.36 -5.99 18.48
C PHE A 11 12.41 -4.79 18.64
N TRP A 12 11.82 -4.63 19.84
CA TRP A 12 10.89 -3.53 20.10
C TRP A 12 11.57 -2.17 20.14
N GLU A 13 12.82 -2.08 20.60
CA GLU A 13 13.62 -0.85 20.51
C GLU A 13 13.83 -0.43 19.04
N ILE A 14 14.19 -1.38 18.17
CA ILE A 14 14.38 -1.12 16.73
C ILE A 14 13.05 -0.73 16.07
N ALA A 15 11.96 -1.44 16.39
CA ALA A 15 10.62 -1.11 15.92
C ALA A 15 10.16 0.28 16.41
N LEU A 16 10.53 0.67 17.63
CA LEU A 16 10.24 1.99 18.18
C LEU A 16 11.02 3.10 17.46
N VAL A 17 12.29 2.88 17.12
CA VAL A 17 13.07 3.84 16.31
C VAL A 17 12.42 4.03 14.93
N PHE A 18 12.03 2.93 14.27
CA PHE A 18 11.29 3.00 13.01
C PHE A 18 9.97 3.76 13.18
N PHE A 19 9.19 3.43 14.22
CA PHE A 19 7.93 4.09 14.51
C PHE A 19 8.10 5.59 14.71
N ILE A 20 9.04 6.02 15.55
CA ILE A 20 9.33 7.45 15.81
C ILE A 20 9.69 8.17 14.51
N LEU A 21 10.57 7.58 13.69
CA LEU A 21 10.92 8.13 12.38
C LEU A 21 9.68 8.34 11.50
N LYS A 22 8.76 7.35 11.45
CA LYS A 22 7.55 7.45 10.63
C LYS A 22 6.53 8.44 11.17
N ILE A 23 6.41 8.57 12.49
CA ILE A 23 5.49 9.53 13.12
C ILE A 23 5.93 10.98 12.85
N ILE A 24 7.23 11.27 12.96
CA ILE A 24 7.77 12.63 12.74
C ILE A 24 7.50 13.10 11.30
N GLU A 25 7.60 12.18 10.33
CA GLU A 25 7.39 12.47 8.91
C GLU A 25 5.95 12.24 8.43
N MET A 26 5.01 11.99 9.35
CA MET A 26 3.62 11.68 8.99
C MET A 26 2.92 12.94 8.48
N GLN A 27 2.60 12.96 7.19
CA GLN A 27 1.98 14.08 6.49
C GLN A 27 0.94 13.54 5.48
N PHE A 28 0.04 14.40 5.01
CA PHE A 28 -0.84 14.04 3.89
C PHE A 28 -0.06 14.11 2.57
N LYS A 29 -0.24 13.09 1.73
CA LYS A 29 0.47 12.96 0.46
C LYS A 29 -0.49 12.65 -0.67
N PHE A 30 -0.27 13.24 -1.84
CA PHE A 30 -0.98 12.89 -3.07
C PHE A 30 -0.86 11.38 -3.31
N SER A 31 -1.97 10.67 -3.10
CA SER A 31 -2.06 9.22 -3.16
C SER A 31 -3.50 8.74 -3.11
N ASP A 32 -3.73 7.48 -3.47
CA ASP A 32 -5.01 6.77 -3.27
C ASP A 32 -5.42 6.64 -1.79
N GLY A 33 -4.54 6.97 -0.84
CA GLY A 33 -4.78 6.79 0.58
C GLY A 33 -6.04 7.51 1.07
N HIS A 34 -6.26 8.73 0.58
CA HIS A 34 -7.42 9.55 0.97
C HIS A 34 -8.73 9.01 0.41
N THR A 35 -8.71 8.45 -0.80
CA THR A 35 -9.84 7.72 -1.38
C THR A 35 -10.30 6.61 -0.44
N TYR A 36 -9.38 5.79 0.07
CA TYR A 36 -9.75 4.70 0.98
C TYR A 36 -10.21 5.19 2.36
N MET A 37 -9.68 6.31 2.86
CA MET A 37 -10.17 6.95 4.08
C MET A 37 -11.61 7.47 3.93
N TYR A 38 -11.95 8.04 2.76
CA TYR A 38 -13.31 8.47 2.47
C TYR A 38 -14.25 7.28 2.27
N MET A 39 -13.83 6.23 1.55
CA MET A 39 -14.61 4.99 1.44
C MET A 39 -14.90 4.38 2.82
N ALA A 40 -13.93 4.43 3.74
CA ALA A 40 -14.14 4.01 5.12
C ALA A 40 -15.18 4.85 5.86
N LYS A 41 -15.19 6.19 5.67
CA LYS A 41 -16.27 7.06 6.17
C LYS A 41 -17.62 6.66 5.59
N ALA A 42 -17.70 6.47 4.27
CA ALA A 42 -18.92 6.08 3.58
C ALA A 42 -19.50 4.75 4.12
N VAL A 43 -18.63 3.77 4.41
CA VAL A 43 -19.02 2.51 5.07
C VAL A 43 -19.62 2.75 6.46
N LEU A 44 -19.03 3.64 7.26
CA LEU A 44 -19.58 3.99 8.58
C LEU A 44 -20.92 4.72 8.48
N GLU A 45 -21.18 5.41 7.37
CA GLU A 45 -22.45 6.07 7.05
C GLU A 45 -23.48 5.10 6.44
N GLY A 46 -23.16 3.81 6.33
CA GLY A 46 -24.08 2.77 5.87
C GLY A 46 -23.98 2.45 4.37
N MET A 47 -23.04 3.05 3.64
CA MET A 47 -22.79 2.69 2.24
C MET A 47 -22.06 1.34 2.14
N ILE A 48 -22.37 0.60 1.08
CA ILE A 48 -21.84 -0.73 0.82
C ILE A 48 -20.97 -0.68 -0.44
N PRO A 49 -19.69 -1.10 -0.35
CA PRO A 49 -18.79 -1.18 -1.50
C PRO A 49 -19.38 -2.02 -2.62
N TYR A 50 -19.05 -1.66 -3.87
CA TYR A 50 -19.52 -2.30 -5.11
C TYR A 50 -21.03 -2.15 -5.40
N ARG A 51 -21.83 -1.74 -4.41
CA ARG A 51 -23.25 -1.42 -4.57
C ARG A 51 -23.48 0.09 -4.65
N ASP A 52 -22.99 0.82 -3.65
CA ASP A 52 -23.27 2.24 -3.48
C ASP A 52 -22.14 3.13 -4.01
N PHE A 53 -20.92 2.57 -4.09
CA PHE A 53 -19.76 3.20 -4.71
C PHE A 53 -18.82 2.17 -5.33
N PHE A 54 -18.08 2.59 -6.36
CA PHE A 54 -17.08 1.76 -7.04
C PHE A 54 -15.87 1.47 -6.16
N PHE A 55 -15.38 0.22 -6.17
CA PHE A 55 -14.12 -0.12 -5.51
C PHE A 55 -13.37 -1.23 -6.26
N ALA A 56 -12.17 -0.93 -6.77
CA ALA A 56 -11.39 -1.87 -7.60
C ALA A 56 -10.57 -2.92 -6.81
N SER A 57 -10.80 -3.07 -5.50
CA SER A 57 -10.01 -3.97 -4.64
C SER A 57 -10.91 -4.79 -3.71
N PRO A 58 -10.42 -5.93 -3.20
CA PRO A 58 -11.11 -6.69 -2.16
C PRO A 58 -11.39 -5.87 -0.88
N PRO A 59 -12.42 -6.24 -0.10
CA PRO A 59 -13.09 -5.33 0.82
C PRO A 59 -12.33 -5.09 2.12
N LEU A 60 -11.46 -5.99 2.56
CA LEU A 60 -10.94 -5.98 3.94
C LEU A 60 -10.21 -4.67 4.29
N GLN A 61 -9.49 -4.08 3.34
CA GLN A 61 -8.72 -2.86 3.59
C GLN A 61 -9.62 -1.71 4.09
N ILE A 62 -10.74 -1.45 3.42
CA ILE A 62 -11.62 -0.32 3.77
C ILE A 62 -12.31 -0.55 5.12
N TYR A 63 -12.63 -1.80 5.48
CA TYR A 63 -13.20 -2.12 6.80
C TYR A 63 -12.16 -2.00 7.93
N ILE A 64 -10.89 -2.32 7.67
CA ILE A 64 -9.81 -2.06 8.62
C ILE A 64 -9.63 -0.54 8.83
N ILE A 65 -9.69 0.25 7.74
CA ILE A 65 -9.61 1.71 7.83
C ILE A 65 -10.85 2.28 8.53
N ALA A 66 -12.05 1.75 8.28
CA ALA A 66 -13.29 2.15 8.95
C ALA A 66 -13.22 1.88 10.45
N PHE A 67 -12.75 0.69 10.85
CA PHE A 67 -12.49 0.38 12.25
C PHE A 67 -11.46 1.34 12.87
N GLY A 68 -10.36 1.63 12.16
CA GLY A 68 -9.39 2.64 12.57
C GLY A 68 -10.02 4.02 12.76
N LYS A 69 -10.92 4.42 11.85
CA LYS A 69 -11.62 5.71 11.90
C LYS A 69 -12.52 5.84 13.11
N ILE A 70 -13.17 4.75 13.56
CA ILE A 70 -13.91 4.73 14.82
C ILE A 70 -13.00 5.05 16.01
N LEU A 71 -11.76 4.54 16.00
CA LEU A 71 -10.81 4.72 17.11
C LEU A 71 -10.18 6.12 17.14
N VAL A 72 -9.87 6.70 15.98
CA VAL A 72 -9.17 8.00 15.88
C VAL A 72 -10.11 9.20 15.71
N GLY A 73 -11.37 8.97 15.35
CA GLY A 73 -12.37 10.02 15.15
C GLY A 73 -12.06 10.93 13.95
N ASN A 74 -11.92 12.23 14.23
CA ASN A 74 -11.68 13.28 13.24
C ASN A 74 -10.21 13.46 12.87
N GLU A 75 -9.29 12.86 13.64
CA GLU A 75 -7.85 12.91 13.37
C GLU A 75 -7.46 11.93 12.26
N ILE A 76 -7.96 12.16 11.05
CA ILE A 76 -7.83 11.24 9.90
C ILE A 76 -6.38 10.95 9.51
N ILE A 77 -5.43 11.84 9.83
CA ILE A 77 -4.00 11.61 9.59
C ILE A 77 -3.48 10.39 10.37
N LEU A 78 -4.06 10.08 11.53
CA LEU A 78 -3.71 8.91 12.33
C LEU A 78 -4.09 7.59 11.66
N LEU A 79 -4.90 7.60 10.60
CA LEU A 79 -5.16 6.41 9.79
C LEU A 79 -3.91 5.95 9.02
N ASN A 80 -2.91 6.83 8.82
CA ASN A 80 -1.60 6.43 8.29
C ASN A 80 -0.79 5.56 9.28
N LEU A 81 -1.23 5.38 10.52
CA LEU A 81 -0.65 4.39 11.44
C LEU A 81 -0.91 2.95 11.01
N ILE A 82 -1.97 2.69 10.22
CA ILE A 82 -2.34 1.34 9.78
C ILE A 82 -1.20 0.66 9.00
N PRO A 83 -0.64 1.25 7.91
CA PRO A 83 0.49 0.67 7.21
C PRO A 83 1.72 0.53 8.11
N ILE A 84 2.00 1.50 8.99
CA ILE A 84 3.13 1.45 9.93
C ILE A 84 3.03 0.23 10.86
N PHE A 85 1.86 0.02 11.48
CA PHE A 85 1.65 -1.14 12.36
C PHE A 85 1.67 -2.47 11.59
N ALA A 86 1.12 -2.51 10.37
CA ALA A 86 1.21 -3.69 9.52
C ALA A 86 2.66 -4.03 9.15
N THR A 87 3.50 -3.03 8.90
CA THR A 87 4.94 -3.20 8.66
C THR A 87 5.69 -3.67 9.91
N ILE A 88 5.42 -3.10 11.09
CA ILE A 88 6.00 -3.60 12.34
C ILE A 88 5.60 -5.05 12.61
N GLY A 89 4.32 -5.39 12.38
CA GLY A 89 3.82 -6.76 12.47
C GLY A 89 4.49 -7.71 11.47
N SER A 90 4.72 -7.24 10.24
CA SER A 90 5.45 -7.97 9.20
C SER A 90 6.88 -8.28 9.66
N SER A 91 7.56 -7.28 10.21
CA SER A 91 8.90 -7.39 10.78
C SER A 91 8.94 -8.36 11.95
N PHE A 92 7.91 -8.37 12.80
CA PHE A 92 7.79 -9.32 13.91
C PHE A 92 7.71 -10.77 13.41
N PHE A 93 6.96 -11.05 12.35
CA PHE A 93 6.93 -12.39 11.76
C PHE A 93 8.28 -12.81 11.17
N ILE A 94 8.99 -11.88 10.52
CA ILE A 94 10.36 -12.12 10.03
C ILE A 94 11.30 -12.44 11.19
N PHE A 95 11.27 -11.62 12.25
CA PHE A 95 12.05 -11.82 13.47
C PHE A 95 11.78 -13.21 14.06
N LYS A 96 10.51 -13.59 14.24
CA LYS A 96 10.14 -14.89 14.84
C LYS A 96 10.49 -16.07 13.95
N PHE A 97 10.32 -15.96 12.63
CA PHE A 97 10.71 -16.99 11.67
C PHE A 97 12.22 -17.26 11.75
N MET A 98 13.04 -16.20 11.69
CA MET A 98 14.50 -16.30 11.72
C MET A 98 15.03 -16.70 13.10
N GLN A 99 14.44 -16.17 14.18
CA GLN A 99 14.74 -16.53 15.57
C GLN A 99 14.60 -18.04 15.76
N LYS A 100 13.48 -18.61 15.30
CA LYS A 100 13.19 -20.03 15.47
C LYS A 100 14.13 -20.92 14.64
N LYS A 101 14.44 -20.56 13.39
CA LYS A 101 15.24 -21.40 12.50
C LYS A 101 16.75 -21.28 12.68
N PHE A 102 17.26 -20.09 12.98
CA PHE A 102 18.69 -19.80 12.83
C PHE A 102 19.32 -19.11 14.03
N GLY A 103 18.54 -18.36 14.82
CA GLY A 103 19.03 -17.69 16.02
C GLY A 103 18.47 -16.28 16.18
N GLU A 104 18.57 -15.77 17.42
CA GLU A 104 17.94 -14.50 17.79
C GLU A 104 18.57 -13.29 17.08
N ILE A 105 19.90 -13.30 16.90
CA ILE A 105 20.63 -12.21 16.24
C ILE A 105 20.27 -12.18 14.75
N GLU A 106 20.18 -13.35 14.11
CA GLU A 106 19.72 -13.50 12.73
C GLU A 106 18.29 -12.94 12.58
N GLY A 107 17.43 -13.14 13.57
CA GLY A 107 16.11 -12.50 13.62
C GLY A 107 16.18 -10.98 13.69
N LEU A 108 17.00 -10.43 14.59
CA LEU A 108 17.16 -8.98 14.74
C LEU A 108 17.70 -8.33 13.46
N VAL A 109 18.69 -8.95 12.82
CA VAL A 109 19.26 -8.43 11.58
C VAL A 109 18.23 -8.45 10.45
N ALA A 110 17.51 -9.57 10.26
CA ALA A 110 16.50 -9.65 9.19
C ALA A 110 15.35 -8.65 9.37
N SER A 111 14.87 -8.48 10.60
CA SER A 111 13.82 -7.50 10.92
C SER A 111 14.30 -6.06 10.74
N THR A 112 15.54 -5.75 11.12
CA THR A 112 16.14 -4.41 10.91
C THR A 112 16.29 -4.09 9.43
N LEU A 113 16.84 -5.05 8.66
CA LEU A 113 16.98 -4.92 7.20
C LEU A 113 15.63 -4.71 6.50
N TYR A 114 14.56 -5.36 6.99
CA TYR A 114 13.21 -5.16 6.48
C TYR A 114 12.64 -3.78 6.83
N LEU A 115 12.69 -3.37 8.11
CA LEU A 115 12.09 -2.09 8.54
C LEU A 115 12.77 -0.88 7.88
N PHE A 116 14.09 -0.94 7.73
CA PHE A 116 14.89 0.16 7.17
C PHE A 116 15.29 -0.08 5.71
N SER A 117 14.58 -0.98 5.02
CA SER A 117 14.61 -1.06 3.56
C SER A 117 14.12 0.26 2.97
N PHE A 118 14.72 0.70 1.87
CA PHE A 118 14.34 1.93 1.19
C PHE A 118 12.86 1.89 0.78
N LEU A 119 12.41 0.80 0.14
CA LEU A 119 11.03 0.66 -0.30
C LEU A 119 10.04 0.66 0.87
N VAL A 120 10.39 0.03 1.99
CA VAL A 120 9.53 0.00 3.19
C VAL A 120 9.42 1.39 3.80
N LEU A 121 10.53 2.13 3.92
CA LEU A 121 10.51 3.52 4.39
C LEU A 121 9.64 4.40 3.49
N LEU A 122 9.80 4.28 2.17
CA LEU A 122 9.08 5.08 1.18
C LEU A 122 7.56 4.80 1.17
N THR A 123 7.17 3.53 1.20
CA THR A 123 5.77 3.14 0.93
C THR A 123 4.89 3.07 2.17
N THR A 124 5.45 3.23 3.38
CA THR A 124 4.69 3.17 4.64
C THR A 124 3.98 4.48 4.99
N ASP A 125 4.16 5.53 4.19
CA ASP A 125 3.57 6.85 4.42
C ASP A 125 2.07 6.93 4.16
N TYR A 126 1.52 6.02 3.35
CA TYR A 126 0.13 6.07 2.94
C TYR A 126 -0.46 4.66 2.74
N SER A 127 -1.78 4.58 2.90
CA SER A 127 -2.50 3.30 2.97
C SER A 127 -2.87 2.74 1.59
N THR A 128 -1.97 2.03 0.93
CA THR A 128 -2.25 1.33 -0.36
C THR A 128 -2.63 -0.15 -0.20
N GLY A 129 -2.80 -0.65 1.03
CA GLY A 129 -3.11 -2.06 1.29
C GLY A 129 -1.95 -3.04 1.07
N ILE A 130 -0.80 -2.60 0.53
CA ILE A 130 0.39 -3.45 0.37
C ILE A 130 0.94 -3.93 1.71
N HIS A 131 1.08 -3.05 2.69
CA HIS A 131 1.63 -3.43 3.99
C HIS A 131 0.72 -4.38 4.76
N LEU A 132 -0.60 -4.22 4.66
CA LEU A 132 -1.56 -5.18 5.20
C LEU A 132 -1.45 -6.53 4.51
N THR A 133 -1.33 -6.54 3.18
CA THR A 133 -1.18 -7.77 2.42
C THR A 133 0.14 -8.47 2.75
N THR A 134 1.25 -7.74 2.80
CA THR A 134 2.57 -8.23 3.21
C THR A 134 2.56 -8.78 4.63
N PHE A 135 1.89 -8.10 5.57
CA PHE A 135 1.67 -8.58 6.93
C PHE A 135 0.98 -9.95 6.93
N PHE A 136 -0.09 -10.09 6.18
CA PHE A 136 -0.81 -11.35 6.09
C PHE A 136 0.01 -12.46 5.40
N ILE A 137 0.76 -12.14 4.34
CA ILE A 137 1.62 -13.11 3.65
C ILE A 137 2.79 -13.57 4.52
N LEU A 138 3.46 -12.67 5.25
CA LEU A 138 4.55 -13.04 6.15
C LEU A 138 4.04 -13.81 7.37
N GLY A 139 2.86 -13.45 7.89
CA GLY A 139 2.17 -14.23 8.91
C GLY A 139 1.83 -15.64 8.41
N MET A 140 1.31 -15.77 7.19
CA MET A 140 1.07 -17.06 6.54
C MET A 140 2.36 -17.91 6.48
N ILE A 141 3.47 -17.32 6.00
CA ILE A 141 4.78 -18.01 5.93
C ILE A 141 5.22 -18.49 7.31
N TYR A 142 5.12 -17.63 8.34
CA TYR A 142 5.47 -17.96 9.71
C TYR A 142 4.60 -19.10 10.27
N PHE A 143 3.29 -19.07 10.08
CA PHE A 143 2.38 -20.09 10.60
C PHE A 143 2.53 -21.45 9.91
N ILE A 144 2.88 -21.49 8.62
CA ILE A 144 3.27 -22.75 7.94
C ILE A 144 4.55 -23.32 8.57
N GLU A 145 5.51 -22.45 8.88
CA GLU A 145 6.79 -22.87 9.47
C GLU A 145 6.65 -23.42 10.90
N ILE A 146 5.65 -22.96 11.65
CA ILE A 146 5.38 -23.48 13.01
C ILE A 146 4.29 -24.56 13.05
N ASP A 147 4.01 -25.21 11.91
CA ASP A 147 3.06 -26.32 11.78
C ASP A 147 1.64 -25.97 12.22
N LYS A 148 1.22 -24.73 11.93
CA LYS A 148 -0.15 -24.24 12.14
C LYS A 148 -0.82 -23.89 10.79
N PRO A 149 -0.98 -24.86 9.87
CA PRO A 149 -1.45 -24.60 8.51
C PRO A 149 -2.84 -24.00 8.43
N PHE A 150 -3.76 -24.33 9.35
CA PHE A 150 -5.08 -23.72 9.38
C PHE A 150 -5.03 -22.21 9.65
N ILE A 151 -4.23 -21.78 10.64
CA ILE A 151 -4.02 -20.36 10.94
C ILE A 151 -3.32 -19.67 9.75
N ALA A 152 -2.35 -20.33 9.13
CA ALA A 152 -1.74 -19.80 7.91
C ALA A 152 -2.77 -19.61 6.78
N GLY A 153 -3.72 -20.53 6.64
CA GLY A 153 -4.86 -20.40 5.73
C GLY A 153 -5.70 -19.16 6.03
N ILE A 154 -6.03 -18.90 7.29
CA ILE A 154 -6.75 -17.66 7.69
C ILE A 154 -5.98 -16.41 7.27
N PHE A 155 -4.66 -16.39 7.49
CA PHE A 155 -3.80 -15.30 7.03
C PHE A 155 -3.83 -15.17 5.50
N ALA A 156 -3.78 -16.28 4.76
CA ALA A 156 -3.92 -16.27 3.30
C ALA A 156 -5.29 -15.71 2.87
N SER A 157 -6.37 -16.06 3.58
CA SER A 157 -7.71 -15.51 3.34
C SER A 157 -7.74 -14.00 3.49
N PHE A 158 -7.15 -13.45 4.56
CA PHE A 158 -7.12 -12.01 4.77
C PHE A 158 -6.24 -11.30 3.74
N ALA A 159 -5.14 -11.92 3.30
CA ALA A 159 -4.35 -11.39 2.18
C ALA A 159 -5.19 -11.28 0.88
N LEU A 160 -5.94 -12.34 0.53
CA LEU A 160 -6.83 -12.36 -0.64
C LEU A 160 -7.95 -11.32 -0.54
N LEU A 161 -8.52 -11.14 0.66
CA LEU A 161 -9.54 -10.14 0.93
C LEU A 161 -8.99 -8.72 1.03
N THR A 162 -7.67 -8.53 0.98
CA THR A 162 -7.03 -7.20 0.97
C THR A 162 -6.69 -6.77 -0.45
N ARG A 163 -5.90 -7.56 -1.21
CA ARG A 163 -5.42 -7.18 -2.56
C ARG A 163 -5.25 -8.37 -3.51
N LEU A 164 -5.45 -8.10 -4.80
CA LEU A 164 -5.41 -9.11 -5.88
C LEU A 164 -4.03 -9.61 -6.29
N TYR A 165 -2.96 -9.10 -5.69
CA TYR A 165 -1.63 -9.66 -5.86
C TYR A 165 -1.28 -10.73 -4.83
N ALA A 166 -2.09 -10.91 -3.78
CA ALA A 166 -1.94 -11.99 -2.80
C ALA A 166 -2.01 -13.43 -3.36
N PRO A 167 -2.79 -13.75 -4.42
CA PRO A 167 -2.86 -15.11 -4.96
C PRO A 167 -1.50 -15.70 -5.36
N PHE A 168 -0.56 -14.86 -5.79
CA PHE A 168 0.76 -15.30 -6.26
C PHE A 168 1.60 -15.93 -5.13
N PRO A 169 1.97 -15.21 -4.04
CA PRO A 169 2.67 -15.83 -2.93
C PRO A 169 1.87 -16.99 -2.30
N ILE A 170 0.54 -16.95 -2.30
CA ILE A 170 -0.29 -18.05 -1.80
C ILE A 170 -0.14 -19.31 -2.68
N ALA A 171 -0.11 -19.17 -4.01
CA ALA A 171 0.16 -20.27 -4.92
C ALA A 171 1.54 -20.88 -4.67
N GLY A 172 2.55 -20.03 -4.44
CA GLY A 172 3.88 -20.49 -4.05
C GLY A 172 3.87 -21.28 -2.71
N ALA A 173 3.08 -20.84 -1.73
CA ALA A 173 2.91 -21.55 -0.46
C ALA A 173 2.19 -22.90 -0.65
N LEU A 174 1.17 -22.97 -1.49
CA LEU A 174 0.48 -24.22 -1.83
C LEU A 174 1.42 -25.23 -2.50
N ILE A 175 2.27 -24.79 -3.42
CA ILE A 175 3.28 -25.64 -4.05
C ILE A 175 4.30 -26.14 -3.02
N TYR A 176 4.74 -25.27 -2.11
CA TYR A 176 5.60 -25.70 -1.00
C TYR A 176 4.92 -26.77 -0.15
N LEU A 177 3.66 -26.56 0.26
CA LEU A 177 2.90 -27.54 1.05
C LEU A 177 2.72 -28.84 0.27
N PHE A 178 2.47 -28.79 -1.04
CA PHE A 178 2.36 -29.96 -1.89
C PHE A 178 3.63 -30.80 -1.91
N ILE A 179 4.79 -30.16 -2.06
CA ILE A 179 6.09 -30.83 -2.15
C ILE A 179 6.56 -31.34 -0.78
N TYR A 180 6.43 -30.53 0.28
CA TYR A 180 7.10 -30.78 1.56
C TYR A 180 6.16 -31.16 2.72
N LYS A 181 4.89 -30.77 2.68
CA LYS A 181 3.92 -30.93 3.80
C LYS A 181 2.52 -31.34 3.31
N LYS A 182 2.43 -32.37 2.46
CA LYS A 182 1.18 -32.73 1.75
C LYS A 182 -0.04 -32.91 2.67
N LYS A 183 0.16 -33.44 3.88
CA LYS A 183 -0.89 -33.66 4.90
C LYS A 183 -1.50 -32.35 5.43
N ASP A 184 -0.79 -31.23 5.30
CA ASP A 184 -1.20 -29.94 5.83
C ASP A 184 -1.95 -29.07 4.81
N ILE A 185 -1.94 -29.45 3.51
CA ILE A 185 -2.63 -28.71 2.44
C ILE A 185 -4.11 -28.53 2.77
N LEU A 186 -4.80 -29.61 3.17
CA LEU A 186 -6.24 -29.54 3.43
C LEU A 186 -6.55 -28.54 4.55
N LYS A 187 -5.78 -28.57 5.64
CA LYS A 187 -5.95 -27.64 6.76
C LYS A 187 -5.72 -26.18 6.31
N PHE A 188 -4.71 -25.96 5.48
CA PHE A 188 -4.45 -24.65 4.90
C PHE A 188 -5.61 -24.17 4.01
N ILE A 189 -6.09 -25.01 3.09
CA ILE A 189 -7.20 -24.69 2.19
C ILE A 189 -8.48 -24.39 2.98
N VAL A 190 -8.80 -25.21 3.99
CA VAL A 190 -9.96 -24.97 4.85
C VAL A 190 -9.83 -23.62 5.57
N GLY A 191 -8.66 -23.30 6.12
CA GLY A 191 -8.40 -21.99 6.73
C GLY A 191 -8.55 -20.82 5.75
N ALA A 192 -8.06 -20.98 4.51
CA ALA A 192 -8.17 -19.96 3.46
C ALA A 192 -9.62 -19.72 3.00
N ILE A 193 -10.41 -20.78 2.88
CA ILE A 193 -11.81 -20.70 2.45
C ILE A 193 -12.71 -20.14 3.56
N THR A 194 -12.36 -20.35 4.83
CA THR A 194 -13.19 -20.01 6.01
C THR A 194 -13.70 -18.57 5.99
N PHE A 195 -12.86 -17.60 5.60
CA PHE A 195 -13.29 -16.20 5.50
C PHE A 195 -13.44 -15.72 4.06
N PHE A 196 -12.61 -16.21 3.14
CA PHE A 196 -12.58 -15.72 1.76
C PHE A 196 -13.91 -15.96 1.04
N ILE A 197 -14.45 -17.18 1.12
CA ILE A 197 -15.67 -17.54 0.41
C ILE A 197 -16.90 -16.87 1.03
N PRO A 198 -17.17 -16.95 2.35
CA PRO A 198 -18.35 -16.30 2.92
C PRO A 198 -18.38 -14.79 2.69
N LEU A 199 -17.25 -14.10 2.84
CA LEU A 199 -17.20 -12.64 2.64
C LEU A 199 -17.32 -12.26 1.17
N SER A 200 -16.65 -12.99 0.27
CA SER A 200 -16.81 -12.75 -1.17
C SER A 200 -18.23 -13.00 -1.64
N LEU A 201 -18.88 -14.07 -1.18
CA LEU A 201 -20.28 -14.37 -1.48
C LEU A 201 -21.22 -13.31 -0.91
N PHE A 202 -20.97 -12.83 0.31
CA PHE A 202 -21.74 -11.74 0.89
C PHE A 202 -21.70 -10.49 0.01
N PHE A 203 -20.51 -10.06 -0.42
CA PHE A 203 -20.38 -8.88 -1.29
C PHE A 203 -20.97 -9.11 -2.68
N GLU A 204 -20.82 -10.30 -3.25
CA GLU A 204 -21.42 -10.65 -4.54
C GLU A 204 -22.95 -10.57 -4.49
N ILE A 205 -23.57 -11.13 -3.45
CA ILE A 205 -25.02 -11.11 -3.28
C ILE A 205 -25.53 -9.69 -3.05
N ILE A 206 -24.93 -8.95 -2.11
CA ILE A 206 -25.42 -7.62 -1.72
C ILE A 206 -25.16 -6.54 -2.79
N SER A 207 -24.17 -6.75 -3.66
CA SER A 207 -23.87 -5.87 -4.79
C SER A 207 -24.55 -6.28 -6.10
N ASN A 208 -25.44 -7.29 -6.07
CA ASN A 208 -26.11 -7.84 -7.25
C ASN A 208 -25.15 -8.24 -8.39
N GLY A 209 -24.00 -8.84 -8.04
CA GLY A 209 -23.00 -9.30 -9.00
C GLY A 209 -21.90 -8.30 -9.37
N ASN A 210 -21.94 -7.08 -8.83
CA ASN A 210 -20.94 -6.06 -9.15
C ASN A 210 -19.57 -6.30 -8.49
N TYR A 211 -19.51 -7.05 -7.39
CA TYR A 211 -18.27 -7.33 -6.67
C TYR A 211 -17.21 -8.01 -7.55
N LEU A 212 -17.54 -9.13 -8.19
CA LEU A 212 -16.59 -9.80 -9.09
C LEU A 212 -16.27 -8.96 -10.33
N ASN A 213 -17.26 -8.21 -10.85
CA ASN A 213 -17.09 -7.29 -11.99
C ASN A 213 -16.04 -6.21 -11.70
N GLN A 214 -16.19 -5.47 -10.61
CA GLN A 214 -15.30 -4.35 -10.27
C GLN A 214 -13.92 -4.80 -9.80
N ILE A 215 -13.77 -6.03 -9.30
CA ILE A 215 -12.49 -6.54 -8.82
C ILE A 215 -11.69 -7.24 -9.93
N PHE A 216 -12.30 -8.21 -10.61
CA PHE A 216 -11.61 -9.06 -11.57
C PHE A 216 -11.71 -8.53 -12.99
N PHE A 217 -12.93 -8.30 -13.48
CA PHE A 217 -13.16 -7.90 -14.87
C PHE A 217 -12.62 -6.50 -15.15
N PHE A 218 -12.76 -5.56 -14.20
CA PHE A 218 -12.10 -4.26 -14.25
C PHE A 218 -10.61 -4.36 -14.56
N ARG A 219 -9.90 -5.28 -13.88
CA ARG A 219 -8.45 -5.45 -14.08
C ARG A 219 -8.08 -6.17 -15.37
N LEU A 220 -8.93 -7.08 -15.84
CA LEU A 220 -8.74 -7.71 -17.15
C LEU A 220 -8.94 -6.71 -18.30
N ASN A 221 -9.79 -5.70 -18.10
CA ASN A 221 -10.06 -4.64 -19.06
C ASN A 221 -9.04 -3.50 -19.02
N LEU A 222 -8.10 -3.50 -18.07
CA LEU A 222 -7.01 -2.51 -18.04
C LEU A 222 -6.14 -2.67 -19.30
N ILE A 223 -6.24 -1.68 -20.19
CA ILE A 223 -5.47 -1.61 -21.43
C ILE A 223 -3.98 -1.68 -21.11
N SER A 224 -3.29 -2.63 -21.71
CA SER A 224 -1.84 -2.75 -21.59
C SER A 224 -1.13 -1.54 -22.22
N GLY A 225 -0.21 -0.92 -21.48
CA GLY A 225 0.65 0.14 -22.00
C GLY A 225 0.45 1.55 -21.41
N ILE A 226 -0.53 1.76 -20.52
CA ILE A 226 -0.80 3.08 -19.89
C ILE A 226 -0.06 3.23 -18.53
N GLY A 227 0.72 2.23 -18.12
CA GLY A 227 1.45 2.22 -16.85
C GLY A 227 2.86 2.80 -16.94
N LEU A 228 3.53 2.86 -15.77
CA LEU A 228 4.96 3.18 -15.70
C LEU A 228 5.79 2.09 -16.41
N SER A 229 6.94 2.49 -16.95
CA SER A 229 7.89 1.53 -17.54
C SER A 229 8.31 0.49 -16.49
N LYS A 230 8.02 -0.80 -16.75
CA LYS A 230 8.43 -1.91 -15.87
C LYS A 230 9.93 -1.90 -15.59
N ILE A 231 10.73 -1.49 -16.58
CA ILE A 231 12.19 -1.38 -16.45
C ILE A 231 12.54 -0.27 -15.48
N ALA A 232 11.96 0.94 -15.63
CA ALA A 232 12.22 2.06 -14.74
C ALA A 232 11.77 1.74 -13.29
N VAL A 233 10.60 1.11 -13.14
CA VAL A 233 10.07 0.67 -11.84
C VAL A 233 10.98 -0.37 -11.19
N SER A 234 11.50 -1.33 -11.96
CA SER A 234 12.45 -2.33 -11.46
C SER A 234 13.81 -1.72 -11.12
N GLN A 235 14.30 -0.79 -11.93
CA GLN A 235 15.55 -0.07 -11.67
C GLN A 235 15.45 0.76 -10.39
N PHE A 236 14.36 1.49 -10.21
CA PHE A 236 14.08 2.25 -9.00
C PHE A 236 14.12 1.37 -7.75
N PHE A 237 13.45 0.21 -7.81
CA PHE A 237 13.47 -0.78 -6.74
C PHE A 237 14.88 -1.35 -6.49
N ILE A 238 15.57 -1.81 -7.54
CA ILE A 238 16.90 -2.44 -7.42
C ILE A 238 17.93 -1.45 -6.86
N ILE A 239 17.91 -0.19 -7.31
CA ILE A 239 18.83 0.84 -6.83
C ILE A 239 18.53 1.17 -5.36
N GLY A 240 17.25 1.32 -5.01
CA GLY A 240 16.82 1.64 -3.65
C GLY A 240 17.20 0.56 -2.63
N ASP A 241 17.03 -0.71 -2.98
CA ASP A 241 17.28 -1.85 -2.07
C ASP A 241 18.43 -2.75 -2.56
N LEU A 242 19.47 -2.14 -3.13
CA LEU A 242 20.59 -2.84 -3.80
C LEU A 242 21.23 -3.93 -2.94
N ILE A 243 21.46 -3.65 -1.66
CA ILE A 243 22.08 -4.60 -0.72
C ILE A 243 21.19 -5.83 -0.54
N LEU A 244 19.87 -5.65 -0.46
CA LEU A 244 18.94 -6.78 -0.30
C LEU A 244 18.83 -7.59 -1.57
N VAL A 245 18.81 -6.94 -2.74
CA VAL A 245 18.75 -7.61 -4.04
C VAL A 245 20.02 -8.41 -4.30
N ILE A 246 21.19 -7.78 -4.21
CA ILE A 246 22.49 -8.44 -4.44
C ILE A 246 22.71 -9.53 -3.37
N GLY A 247 22.45 -9.24 -2.10
CA GLY A 247 22.59 -10.20 -1.01
C GLY A 247 21.73 -11.45 -1.22
N SER A 248 20.51 -11.28 -1.72
CA SER A 248 19.62 -12.39 -2.04
C SER A 248 20.10 -13.20 -3.24
N ILE A 249 20.56 -12.55 -4.32
CA ILE A 249 21.12 -13.23 -5.49
C ILE A 249 22.35 -14.06 -5.09
N LEU A 250 23.28 -13.45 -4.35
CA LEU A 250 24.48 -14.14 -3.85
C LEU A 250 24.13 -15.29 -2.91
N TRP A 251 23.10 -15.14 -2.06
CA TRP A 251 22.59 -16.24 -1.26
C TRP A 251 22.10 -17.40 -2.14
N ILE A 252 21.27 -17.11 -3.16
CA ILE A 252 20.77 -18.11 -4.10
C ILE A 252 21.93 -18.80 -4.84
N VAL A 253 22.99 -18.09 -5.22
CA VAL A 253 24.10 -18.71 -5.95
C VAL A 253 24.97 -19.58 -5.04
N PHE A 254 25.34 -19.08 -3.86
CA PHE A 254 26.40 -19.68 -3.05
C PHE A 254 25.92 -20.52 -1.86
N ASP A 255 24.65 -20.44 -1.44
CA ASP A 255 24.14 -21.19 -0.30
C ASP A 255 23.70 -22.61 -0.67
N LYS A 256 24.26 -23.60 0.02
CA LYS A 256 23.94 -25.03 -0.16
C LYS A 256 22.69 -25.44 0.63
N GLU A 257 22.27 -24.67 1.62
CA GLU A 257 21.15 -24.97 2.52
C GLU A 257 19.81 -24.37 2.04
N LYS A 258 19.62 -24.17 0.73
CA LYS A 258 18.40 -23.56 0.14
C LYS A 258 17.11 -24.21 0.63
N LYS A 259 17.14 -25.52 0.88
CA LYS A 259 15.99 -26.29 1.39
C LYS A 259 15.43 -25.73 2.70
N LYS A 260 16.27 -25.18 3.59
CA LYS A 260 15.81 -24.59 4.86
C LYS A 260 14.95 -23.35 4.67
N LEU A 261 15.07 -22.69 3.52
CA LEU A 261 14.34 -21.49 3.13
C LEU A 261 13.47 -21.72 1.87
N ALA A 262 13.08 -22.97 1.60
CA ALA A 262 12.29 -23.29 0.42
C ALA A 262 10.94 -22.56 0.38
N LEU A 263 10.26 -22.41 1.52
CA LEU A 263 8.98 -21.69 1.60
C LEU A 263 9.10 -20.20 1.19
N PRO A 264 9.93 -19.37 1.85
CA PRO A 264 10.10 -17.97 1.42
C PRO A 264 10.65 -17.87 -0.01
N LEU A 265 11.49 -18.82 -0.46
CA LEU A 265 12.01 -18.82 -1.84
C LEU A 265 10.91 -19.05 -2.88
N ILE A 266 10.09 -20.11 -2.72
CA ILE A 266 9.02 -20.43 -3.68
C ILE A 266 7.96 -19.32 -3.69
N THR A 267 7.57 -18.79 -2.53
CA THR A 267 6.63 -17.66 -2.45
C THR A 267 7.18 -16.39 -3.12
N THR A 268 8.48 -16.13 -3.02
CA THR A 268 9.15 -15.01 -3.72
C THR A 268 9.15 -15.23 -5.23
N ILE A 269 9.50 -16.42 -5.72
CA ILE A 269 9.49 -16.74 -7.15
C ILE A 269 8.09 -16.50 -7.73
N PHE A 270 7.05 -16.95 -7.02
CA PHE A 270 5.68 -16.71 -7.45
C PHE A 270 5.27 -15.24 -7.38
N SER A 271 5.73 -14.50 -6.38
CA SER A 271 5.54 -13.05 -6.32
C SER A 271 6.25 -12.33 -7.48
N ILE A 272 7.39 -12.86 -7.97
CA ILE A 272 8.06 -12.33 -9.16
C ILE A 272 7.26 -12.65 -10.44
N PHE A 273 6.57 -13.80 -10.52
CA PHE A 273 5.70 -14.10 -11.67
C PHE A 273 4.58 -13.07 -11.87
N LEU A 274 4.11 -12.42 -10.80
CA LEU A 274 3.18 -11.30 -10.91
C LEU A 274 3.69 -10.22 -11.88
N TYR A 275 5.00 -9.93 -11.87
CA TYR A 275 5.59 -8.89 -12.70
C TYR A 275 5.58 -9.23 -14.19
N ILE A 276 5.50 -10.52 -14.50
CA ILE A 276 5.39 -11.00 -15.87
C ILE A 276 3.93 -10.86 -16.33
N ILE A 277 2.97 -11.25 -15.48
CA ILE A 277 1.55 -11.31 -15.84
C ILE A 277 0.87 -9.93 -15.84
N TYR A 278 1.11 -9.10 -14.82
CA TYR A 278 0.43 -7.82 -14.69
C TYR A 278 0.92 -6.82 -15.74
N SER A 279 0.01 -6.18 -16.45
CA SER A 279 0.32 -5.14 -17.44
C SER A 279 0.88 -3.88 -16.77
N ASP A 280 0.30 -3.51 -15.62
CA ASP A 280 0.61 -2.30 -14.89
C ASP A 280 1.25 -2.63 -13.52
N ILE A 281 2.47 -2.13 -13.32
CA ILE A 281 3.32 -2.50 -12.19
C ILE A 281 3.84 -1.23 -11.53
N TYR A 282 3.61 -1.15 -10.22
CA TYR A 282 4.15 -0.09 -9.37
C TYR A 282 5.26 -0.63 -8.49
N TYR A 283 6.19 0.24 -8.13
CA TYR A 283 7.32 -0.11 -7.26
C TYR A 283 6.84 -0.65 -5.90
N LEU A 284 5.67 -0.19 -5.42
CA LEU A 284 5.07 -0.67 -4.17
C LEU A 284 4.80 -2.19 -4.18
N TYR A 285 4.55 -2.82 -5.34
CA TYR A 285 4.33 -4.27 -5.39
C TYR A 285 5.57 -5.06 -4.97
N PHE A 286 6.78 -4.46 -5.04
CA PHE A 286 8.01 -5.11 -4.56
C PHE A 286 8.02 -5.23 -3.03
N GLY A 287 7.11 -4.55 -2.33
CA GLY A 287 6.86 -4.71 -0.90
C GLY A 287 6.55 -6.16 -0.51
N LEU A 288 5.99 -6.97 -1.42
CA LEU A 288 5.75 -8.41 -1.17
C LEU A 288 7.05 -9.22 -1.03
N ILE A 289 8.14 -8.77 -1.65
CA ILE A 289 9.40 -9.53 -1.70
C ILE A 289 10.48 -8.99 -0.75
N ILE A 290 10.37 -7.76 -0.22
CA ILE A 290 11.37 -7.21 0.71
C ILE A 290 11.60 -8.12 1.93
N GLY A 291 10.53 -8.65 2.53
CA GLY A 291 10.63 -9.56 3.68
C GLY A 291 11.50 -10.79 3.38
N PRO A 292 11.17 -11.59 2.34
CA PRO A 292 12.04 -12.67 1.89
C PRO A 292 13.46 -12.25 1.52
N LEU A 293 13.65 -11.10 0.84
CA LEU A 293 15.00 -10.62 0.49
C LEU A 293 15.84 -10.30 1.74
N ALA A 294 15.24 -9.72 2.78
CA ALA A 294 15.89 -9.49 4.06
C ALA A 294 16.29 -10.82 4.75
N ILE A 295 15.44 -11.85 4.66
CA ILE A 295 15.74 -13.21 5.14
C ILE A 295 16.95 -13.81 4.41
N PHE A 296 16.97 -13.76 3.07
CA PHE A 296 18.06 -14.33 2.26
C PHE A 296 19.38 -13.60 2.48
N THR A 297 19.34 -12.27 2.47
CA THR A 297 20.51 -11.42 2.70
C THR A 297 21.10 -11.67 4.09
N THR A 298 20.26 -11.80 5.12
CA THR A 298 20.72 -12.17 6.47
C THR A 298 21.42 -13.53 6.47
N LYS A 299 20.88 -14.53 5.78
CA LYS A 299 21.53 -15.84 5.70
C LYS A 299 22.90 -15.80 5.02
N LEU A 300 23.05 -14.99 3.98
CA LEU A 300 24.36 -14.76 3.37
C LEU A 300 25.35 -14.13 4.37
N ILE A 301 24.94 -13.05 5.04
CA ILE A 301 25.78 -12.32 6.01
C ILE A 301 26.33 -13.27 7.08
N PHE A 302 25.49 -14.15 7.62
CA PHE A 302 25.88 -15.07 8.70
C PHE A 302 26.74 -16.26 8.26
N LYS A 303 27.02 -16.43 6.96
CA LYS A 303 28.10 -17.34 6.53
C LYS A 303 29.48 -16.86 6.94
N PHE A 304 29.63 -15.55 7.13
CA PHE A 304 30.89 -14.93 7.56
C PHE A 304 31.02 -14.83 9.08
N LYS A 305 30.16 -15.52 9.84
CA LYS A 305 30.13 -15.49 11.32
C LYS A 305 31.46 -15.93 11.97
N SER A 306 32.27 -16.72 11.26
CA SER A 306 33.60 -17.16 11.72
C SER A 306 34.67 -16.06 11.67
N TYR A 307 34.40 -14.92 11.03
CA TYR A 307 35.35 -13.81 10.93
C TYR A 307 35.61 -13.16 12.29
N LYS A 308 36.89 -12.87 12.60
CA LYS A 308 37.28 -12.19 13.84
C LYS A 308 36.64 -10.80 13.87
N ASN A 309 35.94 -10.47 14.96
CA ASN A 309 35.15 -9.24 15.11
C ASN A 309 33.85 -9.16 14.28
N PHE A 310 33.34 -10.28 13.73
CA PHE A 310 32.09 -10.30 12.95
C PHE A 310 30.95 -9.49 13.58
N ASN A 311 30.67 -9.67 14.88
CA ASN A 311 29.57 -8.97 15.56
C ASN A 311 29.75 -7.44 15.56
N LYS A 312 30.98 -6.93 15.74
CA LYS A 312 31.26 -5.48 15.74
C LYS A 312 31.09 -4.90 14.34
N LEU A 313 31.62 -5.59 13.33
CA LEU A 313 31.49 -5.19 11.93
C LEU A 313 30.03 -5.23 11.47
N LEU A 314 29.31 -6.28 11.84
CA LEU A 314 27.88 -6.43 11.55
C LEU A 314 27.06 -5.28 12.15
N ALA A 315 27.25 -4.98 13.43
CA ALA A 315 26.57 -3.87 14.09
C ALA A 315 26.86 -2.54 13.40
N PHE A 316 28.13 -2.26 13.09
CA PHE A 316 28.53 -1.05 12.36
C PHE A 316 27.85 -0.95 10.99
N LEU A 317 27.88 -2.02 10.18
CA LEU A 317 27.29 -2.03 8.84
C LEU A 317 25.77 -1.87 8.87
N ILE A 318 25.08 -2.51 9.84
CA ILE A 318 23.63 -2.38 9.99
C ILE A 318 23.26 -0.96 10.42
N ILE A 319 23.96 -0.38 11.39
CA ILE A 319 23.72 1.01 11.82
C ILE A 319 23.97 1.97 10.65
N LEU A 320 25.07 1.79 9.92
CA LEU A 320 25.38 2.62 8.75
C LEU A 320 24.27 2.53 7.69
N LEU A 321 23.79 1.32 7.39
CA LEU A 321 22.71 1.12 6.43
C LEU A 321 21.40 1.78 6.88
N VAL A 322 21.02 1.62 8.16
CA VAL A 322 19.85 2.26 8.76
C VAL A 322 19.94 3.77 8.61
N ILE A 323 21.10 4.36 8.94
CA ILE A 323 21.32 5.81 8.83
C ILE A 323 21.23 6.26 7.37
N ILE A 324 21.94 5.59 6.44
CA ILE A 324 21.95 5.97 5.02
C ILE A 324 20.53 5.91 4.44
N ASN A 325 19.80 4.82 4.63
CA ASN A 325 18.46 4.68 4.09
C ASN A 325 17.48 5.68 4.71
N SER A 326 17.60 5.94 6.01
CA SER A 326 16.78 6.96 6.69
C SER A 326 17.08 8.37 6.19
N ILE A 327 18.35 8.73 5.99
CA ILE A 327 18.74 10.04 5.44
C ILE A 327 18.24 10.19 4.00
N ILE A 328 18.43 9.17 3.15
CA ILE A 328 17.94 9.19 1.76
C ILE A 328 16.43 9.39 1.75
N TYR A 329 15.70 8.66 2.60
CA TYR A 329 14.26 8.80 2.74
C TYR A 329 13.86 10.21 3.20
N ILE A 330 14.41 10.71 4.32
CA ILE A 330 14.05 12.03 4.88
C ILE A 330 14.36 13.15 3.88
N ALA A 331 15.58 13.18 3.34
CA ALA A 331 16.03 14.26 2.47
C ALA A 331 15.28 14.29 1.12
N ASN A 332 14.95 13.13 0.56
CA ASN A 332 14.47 13.06 -0.82
C ASN A 332 12.97 12.72 -0.93
N TYR A 333 12.41 11.93 -0.02
CA TYR A 333 11.10 11.30 -0.21
C TYR A 333 10.07 11.60 0.89
N ALA A 334 10.49 11.90 2.12
CA ALA A 334 9.56 12.19 3.21
C ALA A 334 8.65 13.38 2.87
N THR A 335 9.20 14.43 2.27
CA THR A 335 8.46 15.62 1.82
C THR A 335 7.91 15.53 0.39
N ALA A 336 8.23 14.46 -0.34
CA ALA A 336 7.72 14.28 -1.70
C ALA A 336 6.22 14.03 -1.69
N SER A 337 5.52 14.67 -2.62
CA SER A 337 4.07 14.60 -2.80
C SER A 337 3.28 15.09 -1.58
N ASN A 338 3.88 15.84 -0.65
CA ASN A 338 3.17 16.45 0.48
C ASN A 338 2.11 17.46 0.00
N ILE A 339 1.00 17.55 0.73
CA ILE A 339 -0.10 18.50 0.50
C ILE A 339 -0.11 19.57 1.62
N PRO A 340 0.83 20.52 1.65
CA PRO A 340 0.96 21.46 2.78
C PRO A 340 -0.24 22.41 2.94
N PHE A 341 -0.99 22.64 1.87
CA PHE A 341 -2.13 23.56 1.81
C PHE A 341 -3.49 22.87 2.02
N HIS A 342 -3.52 21.60 2.44
CA HIS A 342 -4.77 20.85 2.58
C HIS A 342 -5.79 21.57 3.50
N LYS A 343 -5.33 22.10 4.65
CA LYS A 343 -6.20 22.87 5.56
C LYS A 343 -6.74 24.16 4.95
N GLU A 344 -5.95 24.84 4.13
CA GLU A 344 -6.37 26.08 3.47
C GLU A 344 -7.49 25.80 2.47
N ILE A 345 -7.33 24.76 1.65
CA ILE A 345 -8.38 24.32 0.71
C ILE A 345 -9.64 23.90 1.49
N SER A 346 -9.50 23.06 2.50
CA SER A 346 -10.61 22.56 3.30
C SER A 346 -11.38 23.68 4.01
N SER A 347 -10.65 24.66 4.56
CA SER A 347 -11.27 25.83 5.21
C SER A 347 -11.98 26.72 4.19
N PHE A 348 -11.33 27.00 3.05
CA PHE A 348 -11.94 27.75 1.96
C PHE A 348 -13.24 27.10 1.48
N VAL A 349 -13.23 25.78 1.23
CA VAL A 349 -14.42 25.03 0.83
C VAL A 349 -15.50 25.13 1.91
N LYS A 350 -15.17 24.91 3.18
CA LYS A 350 -16.14 24.95 4.29
C LYS A 350 -16.77 26.33 4.46
N GLU A 351 -15.99 27.41 4.36
CA GLU A 351 -16.45 28.80 4.52
C GLU A 351 -17.28 29.31 3.34
N ASN A 352 -17.04 28.80 2.13
CA ASN A 352 -17.67 29.28 0.88
C ASN A 352 -18.71 28.30 0.32
N SER A 353 -19.24 27.40 1.15
CA SER A 353 -20.31 26.46 0.77
C SER A 353 -21.24 26.14 1.93
N SER A 354 -22.45 25.72 1.61
CA SER A 354 -23.45 25.23 2.58
C SER A 354 -23.25 23.74 2.88
N GLU A 355 -23.78 23.23 3.99
CA GLU A 355 -23.65 21.80 4.37
C GLU A 355 -24.21 20.83 3.30
N GLY A 356 -25.24 21.24 2.56
CA GLY A 356 -25.82 20.44 1.47
C GLY A 356 -25.07 20.55 0.13
N ASP A 357 -24.05 21.40 0.04
CA ASP A 357 -23.24 21.50 -1.17
C ASP A 357 -22.26 20.33 -1.28
N THR A 358 -21.99 19.91 -2.52
CA THR A 358 -21.07 18.81 -2.83
C THR A 358 -19.81 19.32 -3.52
N ILE A 359 -18.75 18.52 -3.46
CA ILE A 359 -17.50 18.78 -4.18
C ILE A 359 -17.13 17.59 -5.07
N TYR A 360 -16.34 17.86 -6.11
CA TYR A 360 -15.83 16.85 -7.05
C TYR A 360 -14.37 17.17 -7.40
N GLY A 361 -13.62 16.21 -7.94
CA GLY A 361 -12.25 16.49 -8.38
C GLY A 361 -11.31 15.31 -8.36
N SER A 362 -10.00 15.59 -8.36
CA SER A 362 -8.93 14.60 -8.36
C SER A 362 -9.00 13.69 -7.12
N PHE A 363 -8.81 12.39 -7.34
CA PHE A 363 -8.87 11.34 -6.32
C PHE A 363 -7.77 11.49 -5.27
N GLU A 364 -6.67 12.16 -5.60
CA GLU A 364 -5.52 12.32 -4.71
C GLU A 364 -5.70 13.40 -3.64
N ILE A 365 -6.70 14.29 -3.76
CA ILE A 365 -6.88 15.41 -2.82
C ILE A 365 -8.33 15.68 -2.45
N THR A 366 -9.27 15.52 -3.39
CA THR A 366 -10.69 15.84 -3.14
C THR A 366 -11.29 15.00 -2.00
N PRO A 367 -11.00 13.69 -1.87
CA PRO A 367 -11.46 12.91 -0.71
C PRO A 367 -10.93 13.44 0.63
N LEU A 368 -9.68 13.95 0.67
CA LEU A 368 -9.11 14.57 1.87
C LEU A 368 -9.85 15.87 2.22
N VAL A 369 -10.03 16.75 1.23
CA VAL A 369 -10.76 18.01 1.40
C VAL A 369 -12.19 17.75 1.85
N SER A 370 -12.85 16.72 1.29
CA SER A 370 -14.19 16.31 1.68
C SER A 370 -14.27 15.85 3.13
N LEU A 371 -13.28 15.09 3.60
CA LEU A 371 -13.19 14.64 5.00
C LEU A 371 -13.01 15.82 5.96
N GLU A 372 -12.17 16.80 5.62
CA GLU A 372 -11.82 17.93 6.50
C GLU A 372 -12.83 19.09 6.45
N SER A 373 -13.44 19.34 5.30
CA SER A 373 -14.45 20.39 5.12
C SER A 373 -15.86 19.95 5.47
N GLU A 374 -16.08 18.64 5.67
CA GLU A 374 -17.40 18.03 5.89
C GLU A 374 -18.37 18.35 4.73
N ARG A 375 -17.87 18.27 3.49
CA ARG A 375 -18.68 18.37 2.26
C ARG A 375 -18.69 17.05 1.54
N ALA A 376 -19.85 16.55 1.15
CA ALA A 376 -19.96 15.26 0.49
C ALA A 376 -19.36 15.29 -0.93
N LEU A 377 -18.83 14.15 -1.37
CA LEU A 377 -18.43 13.98 -2.76
C LEU A 377 -19.68 13.85 -3.67
N ALA A 378 -19.68 14.56 -4.79
CA ALA A 378 -20.80 14.58 -5.72
C ALA A 378 -21.08 13.20 -6.33
N GLY A 379 -22.36 12.81 -6.36
CA GLY A 379 -22.83 11.58 -7.02
C GLY A 379 -22.25 10.27 -6.49
N ASN A 380 -21.72 10.25 -5.26
CA ASN A 380 -20.97 9.14 -4.69
C ASN A 380 -19.77 8.68 -5.54
N ILE A 381 -19.21 9.59 -6.35
CA ILE A 381 -18.02 9.31 -7.16
C ILE A 381 -16.79 9.54 -6.27
N ILE A 382 -16.43 8.50 -5.51
CA ILE A 382 -15.32 8.58 -4.55
C ILE A 382 -13.96 8.44 -5.24
N ASP A 383 -13.86 7.51 -6.18
CA ASP A 383 -12.63 7.18 -6.90
C ASP A 383 -12.69 7.74 -8.32
N THR A 384 -12.08 8.91 -8.53
CA THR A 384 -11.95 9.55 -9.84
C THR A 384 -10.63 9.19 -10.53
N ASN A 385 -10.00 8.06 -10.20
CA ASN A 385 -8.78 7.63 -10.87
C ASN A 385 -9.02 7.54 -12.39
N PRO A 386 -8.15 8.14 -13.24
CA PRO A 386 -8.27 8.12 -14.70
C PRO A 386 -8.50 6.74 -15.30
N LYS A 387 -8.01 5.68 -14.64
CA LYS A 387 -8.19 4.30 -15.06
C LYS A 387 -9.66 3.90 -15.14
N ASN A 388 -10.53 4.47 -14.30
CA ASN A 388 -11.96 4.15 -14.30
C ASN A 388 -12.64 4.60 -15.60
N ILE A 389 -12.17 5.70 -16.20
CA ILE A 389 -12.61 6.15 -17.52
C ILE A 389 -12.04 5.24 -18.61
N MET A 390 -10.75 4.92 -18.51
CA MET A 390 -10.04 4.11 -19.50
C MET A 390 -10.60 2.69 -19.62
N THR A 391 -11.08 2.11 -18.51
CA THR A 391 -11.72 0.79 -18.49
C THR A 391 -13.22 0.85 -18.79
N LYS A 392 -13.78 2.04 -19.06
CA LYS A 392 -15.22 2.28 -19.22
C LYS A 392 -16.07 1.88 -18.01
N GLU A 393 -15.48 1.91 -16.82
CA GLU A 393 -16.26 1.77 -15.58
C GLU A 393 -17.13 3.02 -15.38
N PHE A 394 -16.61 4.17 -15.78
CA PHE A 394 -17.37 5.41 -15.86
C PHE A 394 -17.29 6.01 -17.25
N GLU A 395 -18.42 6.53 -17.73
CA GLU A 395 -18.47 7.39 -18.89
C GLU A 395 -18.48 8.86 -18.45
N ILE A 396 -17.75 9.72 -19.17
CA ILE A 396 -17.66 11.14 -18.83
C ILE A 396 -19.04 11.82 -18.83
N GLY A 397 -19.95 11.40 -19.73
CA GLY A 397 -21.32 11.89 -19.74
C GLY A 397 -22.07 11.61 -18.44
N GLU A 398 -21.95 10.38 -17.90
CA GLU A 398 -22.57 10.02 -16.61
C GLU A 398 -21.97 10.78 -15.44
N ILE A 399 -20.65 11.02 -15.48
CA ILE A 399 -19.98 11.85 -14.47
C ILE A 399 -20.54 13.27 -14.52
N ILE A 400 -20.62 13.88 -15.71
CA ILE A 400 -21.14 15.23 -15.89
C ILE A 400 -22.56 15.34 -15.33
N GLU A 401 -23.44 14.38 -15.63
CA GLU A 401 -24.79 14.35 -15.07
C GLU A 401 -24.79 14.30 -13.54
N LYS A 402 -23.93 13.46 -12.94
CA LYS A 402 -23.83 13.28 -11.48
C LYS A 402 -23.24 14.49 -10.74
N ILE A 403 -22.44 15.32 -11.42
CA ILE A 403 -21.83 16.52 -10.83
C ILE A 403 -22.58 17.81 -11.16
N LYS A 404 -23.74 17.74 -11.83
CA LYS A 404 -24.59 18.92 -12.03
C LYS A 404 -24.96 19.53 -10.67
N GLY A 405 -24.69 20.82 -10.51
CA GLY A 405 -24.93 21.56 -9.26
C GLY A 405 -23.84 21.38 -8.19
N VAL A 406 -22.71 20.74 -8.51
CA VAL A 406 -21.53 20.70 -7.64
C VAL A 406 -21.07 22.13 -7.33
N LYS A 407 -20.68 22.38 -6.07
CA LYS A 407 -20.22 23.71 -5.66
C LYS A 407 -18.78 23.94 -6.08
N PHE A 408 -17.88 23.01 -5.76
CA PHE A 408 -16.47 23.12 -6.11
C PHE A 408 -15.95 21.92 -6.90
N ILE A 409 -15.12 22.19 -7.90
CA ILE A 409 -14.29 21.19 -8.57
C ILE A 409 -12.81 21.45 -8.25
N ILE A 410 -12.13 20.44 -7.71
CA ILE A 410 -10.72 20.51 -7.29
C ILE A 410 -9.87 19.69 -8.26
N VAL A 411 -8.97 20.35 -8.97
CA VAL A 411 -8.22 19.74 -10.06
C VAL A 411 -6.73 19.79 -9.77
N LYS A 412 -6.04 18.69 -10.06
CA LYS A 412 -4.58 18.63 -10.10
C LYS A 412 -4.12 18.73 -11.55
N ALA A 413 -3.16 19.61 -11.83
CA ALA A 413 -2.70 19.88 -13.18
C ALA A 413 -1.21 20.25 -13.23
N THR A 414 -0.69 20.40 -14.45
CA THR A 414 0.62 20.97 -14.73
C THR A 414 0.44 22.26 -15.52
N LEU A 415 0.87 23.37 -14.94
CA LEU A 415 0.99 24.66 -15.60
C LEU A 415 2.36 24.74 -16.29
N LEU A 416 2.38 24.80 -17.61
CA LEU A 416 3.60 25.00 -18.39
C LEU A 416 4.12 26.43 -18.26
N GLU A 417 5.38 26.66 -18.60
CA GLU A 417 5.97 28.02 -18.64
C GLU A 417 5.23 28.97 -19.59
N SER A 418 4.53 28.43 -20.60
CA SER A 418 3.66 29.18 -21.52
C SER A 418 2.36 29.70 -20.87
N GLY A 419 2.05 29.26 -19.64
CA GLY A 419 0.77 29.49 -18.98
C GLY A 419 -0.33 28.51 -19.41
N GLU A 420 -0.02 27.53 -20.27
CA GLU A 420 -0.97 26.49 -20.67
C GLU A 420 -1.13 25.44 -19.57
N LEU A 421 -2.38 25.11 -19.25
CA LEU A 421 -2.70 24.01 -18.33
C LEU A 421 -2.77 22.70 -19.11
N VAL A 422 -1.88 21.78 -18.76
CA VAL A 422 -1.84 20.42 -19.29
C VAL A 422 -1.91 19.40 -18.15
N GLY A 423 -2.03 18.12 -18.50
CA GLY A 423 -1.94 17.04 -17.52
C GLY A 423 -3.14 16.96 -16.58
N PHE A 424 -4.33 17.37 -17.04
CA PHE A 424 -5.57 17.08 -16.33
C PHE A 424 -5.75 15.56 -16.20
N ASP A 425 -6.16 15.09 -15.03
CA ASP A 425 -6.64 13.71 -14.85
C ASP A 425 -7.75 13.44 -15.87
N ALA A 426 -7.74 12.28 -16.53
CA ALA A 426 -8.73 11.95 -17.59
C ALA A 426 -10.19 11.93 -17.09
N SER A 427 -10.39 11.90 -15.77
CA SER A 427 -11.70 12.05 -15.11
C SER A 427 -12.16 13.51 -15.00
N THR A 428 -11.31 14.49 -15.28
CA THR A 428 -11.62 15.91 -15.20
C THR A 428 -12.49 16.34 -16.39
N PRO A 429 -13.74 16.79 -16.18
CA PRO A 429 -14.63 17.18 -17.25
C PRO A 429 -14.32 18.62 -17.71
N SER A 430 -13.26 18.79 -18.49
CA SER A 430 -12.72 20.10 -18.88
C SER A 430 -13.75 21.01 -19.56
N GLU A 431 -14.56 20.49 -20.48
CA GLU A 431 -15.61 21.25 -21.16
C GLU A 431 -16.69 21.75 -20.17
N PHE A 432 -17.07 20.90 -19.20
CA PHE A 432 -18.01 21.30 -18.16
C PHE A 432 -17.43 22.44 -17.31
N ILE A 433 -16.15 22.33 -16.91
CA ILE A 433 -15.46 23.35 -16.10
C ILE A 433 -15.41 24.69 -16.84
N GLN A 434 -15.01 24.68 -18.11
CA GLN A 434 -14.88 25.90 -18.93
C GLN A 434 -16.22 26.63 -19.09
N ASN A 435 -17.31 25.89 -19.25
CA ASN A 435 -18.62 26.46 -19.51
C ASN A 435 -19.38 26.88 -18.24
N ASN A 436 -19.16 26.20 -17.12
CA ASN A 436 -20.00 26.34 -15.93
C ASN A 436 -19.28 26.89 -14.71
N CYS A 437 -17.95 26.89 -14.69
CA CYS A 437 -17.19 27.20 -13.49
C CYS A 437 -16.29 28.43 -13.64
N THR A 438 -15.87 28.98 -12.50
CA THR A 438 -14.92 30.09 -12.40
C THR A 438 -13.78 29.69 -11.48
N LEU A 439 -12.54 29.99 -11.87
CA LEU A 439 -11.37 29.70 -11.04
C LEU A 439 -11.35 30.66 -9.84
N VAL A 440 -11.28 30.12 -8.62
CA VAL A 440 -11.35 30.91 -7.37
C VAL A 440 -10.10 30.80 -6.50
N LYS A 441 -9.33 29.70 -6.61
CA LYS A 441 -8.08 29.50 -5.88
C LYS A 441 -7.07 28.67 -6.68
N GLU A 442 -5.80 28.91 -6.40
CA GLU A 442 -4.65 28.20 -6.97
C GLU A 442 -3.64 27.89 -5.86
N TYR A 443 -3.05 26.70 -5.89
CA TYR A 443 -2.05 26.27 -4.91
C TYR A 443 -0.86 25.62 -5.61
N PRO A 444 0.36 26.16 -5.46
CA PRO A 444 1.54 25.60 -6.11
C PRO A 444 1.96 24.29 -5.43
N VAL A 445 2.27 23.28 -6.26
CA VAL A 445 2.82 21.99 -5.83
C VAL A 445 4.33 21.99 -6.11
N VAL A 446 5.12 22.08 -5.05
CA VAL A 446 6.58 22.30 -5.16
C VAL A 446 7.34 21.01 -5.50
N LYS A 447 6.89 19.86 -5.00
CA LYS A 447 7.61 18.59 -5.12
C LYS A 447 6.64 17.43 -5.22
N ASP A 448 6.31 17.05 -6.44
CA ASP A 448 5.44 15.91 -6.71
C ASP A 448 6.07 14.91 -7.69
N LEU A 449 5.86 13.63 -7.42
CA LEU A 449 6.40 12.54 -8.24
C LEU A 449 5.65 12.37 -9.57
N SER A 450 4.45 12.96 -9.70
CA SER A 450 3.66 12.91 -10.93
C SER A 450 3.86 14.10 -11.87
N TYR A 451 4.82 15.00 -11.57
CA TYR A 451 5.13 16.22 -12.33
C TYR A 451 4.02 17.28 -12.38
N SER A 452 2.92 17.09 -11.63
CA SER A 452 1.96 18.17 -11.38
C SER A 452 2.60 19.26 -10.53
N ASN A 453 2.29 20.51 -10.86
CA ASN A 453 2.85 21.67 -10.17
C ASN A 453 1.78 22.63 -9.63
N ILE A 454 0.48 22.32 -9.80
CA ILE A 454 -0.59 23.18 -9.33
C ILE A 454 -1.87 22.39 -8.97
N ILE A 455 -2.57 22.87 -7.93
CA ILE A 455 -3.96 22.53 -7.63
C ILE A 455 -4.83 23.75 -7.91
N LEU A 456 -5.95 23.54 -8.61
CA LEU A 456 -6.92 24.55 -8.97
C LEU A 456 -8.25 24.25 -8.30
N VAL A 457 -8.92 25.26 -7.78
CA VAL A 457 -10.28 25.15 -7.23
C VAL A 457 -11.21 26.03 -8.05
N PHE A 458 -12.23 25.41 -8.65
CA PHE A 458 -13.24 26.06 -9.46
C PHE A 458 -14.57 26.11 -8.72
N ASP A 459 -15.25 27.26 -8.71
CA ASP A 459 -16.63 27.41 -8.24
C ASP A 459 -17.59 27.26 -9.43
N CYS A 460 -18.48 26.27 -9.35
CA CYS A 460 -19.36 25.83 -10.44
C CYS A 460 -20.84 26.12 -10.20
N LYS A 461 -21.20 26.66 -9.04
CA LYS A 461 -22.59 26.96 -8.68
C LYS A 461 -22.81 28.46 -8.82
N LYS A 462 -23.25 28.88 -10.00
CA LYS A 462 -23.73 30.25 -10.27
C LYS A 462 -25.17 30.43 -9.82
#